data_AF-A0A2P6RVR5-F1
#
_entry.id   AF-A0A2P6RVR5-F1
#
_cell.length_a   1.000
_cell.length_b   1.000
_cell.length_c   1.000
_cell.angle_alpha   90.00
_cell.angle_beta   90.00
_cell.angle_gamma   90.00
#
_symmetry.space_group_name_H-M   'P 1'
#
loop_
_entity.id
_entity.type
_entity.pdbx_description
1 polymer ?
#
loop_
_entity_poly.entity_id
_entity_poly.type
_entity_poly.pdbx_seq_one_letter_code
_entity_poly.pdbx_strand_id
1 'polypeptide(L)'
;MSFLYQVLKKSKMLDMIGFVDPANTSVIGCGNPTERARSLSVSYERGKPGQIFLVPYNSGCHWMLTVVNPTEEVVYFRDPLKRRLITGEWRTIVDK
;
A
#
# COMPACT_ATOMS: atom_id res chain seq x y z
N MET A 1 -6.60 0.77 9.70
CA MET A 1 -5.93 2.02 10.13
C MET A 1 -6.94 3.13 10.53
N SER A 2 -8.05 2.78 11.19
CA SER A 2 -9.16 3.72 11.44
C SER A 2 -8.77 4.89 12.35
N PHE A 3 -8.00 4.65 13.41
CA PHE A 3 -7.61 5.71 14.34
C PHE A 3 -6.74 6.79 13.67
N LEU A 4 -5.71 6.39 12.91
CA LEU A 4 -4.86 7.33 12.17
C LEU A 4 -5.67 8.16 11.17
N TYR A 5 -6.61 7.54 10.45
CA TYR A 5 -7.53 8.25 9.57
C TYR A 5 -8.31 9.34 10.33
N GLN A 6 -8.85 9.03 11.52
CA GLN A 6 -9.57 10.03 12.32
C GLN A 6 -8.65 11.16 12.80
N VAL A 7 -7.39 10.87 13.15
CA VAL A 7 -6.40 11.90 13.51
C VAL A 7 -6.12 12.82 12.31
N LEU A 8 -5.83 12.27 11.13
CA LEU A 8 -5.57 13.07 9.93
C LEU A 8 -6.79 13.87 9.49
N LYS A 9 -8.00 13.33 9.66
CA LYS A 9 -9.25 14.05 9.42
C LYS A 9 -9.37 15.29 10.30
N LYS A 10 -9.12 15.15 11.61
CA LYS A 10 -9.14 16.26 12.56
C LYS A 10 -8.09 17.33 12.22
N SER A 11 -6.92 16.90 11.75
CA SER A 11 -5.82 17.78 11.35
C SER A 11 -5.95 18.35 9.92
N LYS A 12 -7.02 18.03 9.17
CA LYS A 12 -7.22 18.43 7.77
C LYS A 12 -6.09 17.96 6.82
N MET A 13 -5.51 16.80 7.10
CA MET A 13 -4.40 16.21 6.34
C MET A 13 -4.80 14.97 5.52
N LEU A 14 -6.10 14.68 5.37
CA LEU A 14 -6.55 13.51 4.61
C LEU A 14 -6.10 13.52 3.15
N ASP A 15 -5.90 14.71 2.58
CA ASP A 15 -5.48 14.85 1.19
C ASP A 15 -4.01 14.47 0.97
N MET A 16 -3.23 14.37 2.05
CA MET A 16 -1.82 13.99 1.98
C MET A 16 -1.62 12.48 1.97
N ILE A 17 -2.56 11.71 2.55
CA ILE A 17 -2.38 10.27 2.79
C ILE A 17 -3.54 9.46 2.18
N GLY A 18 -3.21 8.55 1.28
CA GLY A 18 -4.10 7.52 0.77
C GLY A 18 -3.97 6.24 1.60
N PHE A 19 -5.09 5.67 2.04
CA PHE A 19 -5.09 4.40 2.77
C PHE A 19 -5.58 3.28 1.85
N VAL A 20 -4.73 2.28 1.61
CA VAL A 20 -5.15 1.07 0.87
C VAL A 20 -5.64 0.01 1.84
N ASP A 21 -6.79 -0.59 1.51
CA ASP A 21 -7.34 -1.70 2.28
C ASP A 21 -6.50 -2.96 2.04
N PRO A 22 -5.94 -3.59 3.10
CA PRO A 22 -5.17 -4.81 2.95
C PRO A 22 -5.96 -6.00 2.38
N ALA A 23 -7.30 -5.98 2.43
CA ALA A 23 -8.14 -6.96 1.76
C ALA A 23 -7.95 -6.95 0.23
N ASN A 24 -7.41 -5.86 -0.33
CA ASN A 24 -7.16 -5.69 -1.76
C ASN A 24 -5.71 -5.93 -2.18
N THR A 25 -4.81 -6.26 -1.23
CA THR A 25 -3.36 -6.40 -1.51
C THR A 25 -2.75 -7.66 -0.92
N SER A 26 -3.32 -8.20 0.16
CA SER A 26 -2.78 -9.36 0.88
C SER A 26 -2.89 -10.64 0.06
N VAL A 27 -2.01 -11.61 0.33
CA VAL A 27 -2.01 -12.90 -0.36
C VAL A 27 -3.31 -13.66 -0.11
N ILE A 28 -3.78 -13.66 1.13
CA ILE A 28 -5.04 -14.33 1.50
C ILE A 28 -6.20 -13.38 1.20
N GLY A 29 -7.15 -13.86 0.40
CA GLY A 29 -8.40 -13.16 0.12
C GLY A 29 -8.35 -12.19 -1.06
N CYS A 30 -7.20 -11.99 -1.72
CA CYS A 30 -7.10 -11.07 -2.85
C CYS A 30 -6.43 -11.67 -4.09
N GLY A 31 -7.25 -12.34 -4.91
CA GLY A 31 -7.00 -12.59 -6.34
C GLY A 31 -5.61 -13.11 -6.73
N ASN A 32 -5.29 -13.00 -8.01
CA ASN A 32 -3.95 -13.22 -8.54
C ASN A 32 -3.13 -11.90 -8.51
N PRO A 33 -1.80 -11.93 -8.73
CA PRO A 33 -0.95 -10.74 -8.74
C PRO A 33 -1.44 -9.59 -9.64
N THR A 34 -2.00 -9.92 -10.81
CA THR A 34 -2.51 -8.92 -11.77
C THR A 34 -3.74 -8.20 -11.23
N GLU A 35 -4.62 -8.90 -10.53
CA GLU A 35 -5.80 -8.29 -9.90
C GLU A 35 -5.40 -7.34 -8.77
N ARG A 36 -4.39 -7.71 -7.98
CA ARG A 36 -3.82 -6.85 -6.94
C ARG A 36 -3.18 -5.60 -7.52
N ALA A 37 -2.37 -5.74 -8.56
CA ALA A 37 -1.75 -4.60 -9.25
C ALA A 37 -2.82 -3.63 -9.81
N ARG A 38 -3.87 -4.17 -10.44
CA ARG A 38 -4.99 -3.36 -10.94
C ARG A 38 -5.71 -2.61 -9.82
N SER A 39 -5.97 -3.27 -8.69
CA SER A 39 -6.64 -2.65 -7.54
C SER A 39 -5.81 -1.49 -6.96
N LEU A 40 -4.48 -1.64 -6.95
CA LEU A 40 -3.55 -0.56 -6.60
C LEU A 40 -3.58 0.58 -7.61
N SER A 41 -3.50 0.30 -8.91
CA SER A 41 -3.59 1.32 -9.98
C SER A 41 -4.86 2.16 -9.82
N VAL A 42 -6.01 1.51 -9.63
CA VAL A 42 -7.30 2.19 -9.41
C VAL A 42 -7.28 3.04 -8.14
N SER A 43 -6.58 2.59 -7.09
CA SER A 43 -6.44 3.38 -5.86
C SER A 43 -5.59 4.64 -6.08
N TYR A 44 -4.51 4.53 -6.87
CA TYR A 44 -3.64 5.66 -7.20
C TYR A 44 -4.34 6.67 -8.13
N GLU A 45 -5.06 6.19 -9.14
CA GLU A 45 -5.84 7.02 -10.07
C GLU A 45 -6.95 7.81 -9.38
N ARG A 46 -7.56 7.24 -8.33
CA ARG A 46 -8.58 7.92 -7.52
C ARG A 46 -7.98 8.88 -6.49
N GLY A 47 -6.67 8.83 -6.30
CA GLY A 47 -5.93 9.71 -5.40
C GLY A 47 -5.91 11.16 -5.85
N LYS A 48 -5.52 12.03 -4.94
CA LYS A 48 -5.18 13.42 -5.26
C LYS A 48 -3.72 13.52 -5.72
N PRO A 49 -3.37 14.48 -6.59
CA PRO A 49 -1.98 14.75 -6.94
C PRO A 49 -1.13 15.00 -5.68
N GLY A 50 0.05 14.38 -5.60
CA GLY A 50 0.96 14.49 -4.44
C GLY A 50 0.56 13.67 -3.21
N GLN A 51 -0.52 12.88 -3.28
CA GLN A 51 -0.94 12.02 -2.17
C GLN A 51 -0.02 10.80 -2.02
N ILE A 52 0.40 10.52 -0.78
CA ILE A 52 1.26 9.38 -0.44
C ILE A 52 0.38 8.23 0.03
N PHE A 53 0.57 7.03 -0.53
CA PHE A 53 -0.23 5.85 -0.22
C PHE A 53 0.45 4.95 0.80
N LEU A 54 -0.29 4.60 1.83
CA LEU A 54 0.07 3.56 2.80
C LEU A 54 -0.56 2.24 2.36
N VAL A 55 0.30 1.32 1.92
CA VAL A 55 -0.08 0.04 1.35
C VAL A 55 0.35 -1.10 2.29
N PRO A 56 -0.51 -1.48 3.25
CA PRO A 56 -0.26 -2.67 4.05
C PRO A 56 -0.33 -3.92 3.16
N TYR A 57 0.55 -4.88 3.42
CA TYR A 57 0.59 -6.15 2.73
C TYR A 57 0.83 -7.29 3.72
N ASN A 58 -0.03 -8.30 3.69
CA ASN A 58 0.17 -9.53 4.44
C ASN A 58 0.55 -10.67 3.47
N SER A 59 1.70 -11.29 3.70
CA SER A 59 2.19 -12.43 2.92
C SER A 59 1.50 -13.76 3.27
N GLY A 60 0.53 -13.73 4.19
CA GLY A 60 -0.14 -14.90 4.79
C GLY A 60 0.30 -15.18 6.23
N CYS A 61 1.53 -14.81 6.58
CA CYS A 61 2.10 -15.02 7.92
C CYS A 61 2.89 -13.80 8.44
N HIS A 62 3.03 -12.74 7.64
CA HIS A 62 3.87 -11.60 7.96
C HIS A 62 3.30 -10.30 7.38
N TRP A 63 3.32 -9.24 8.17
CA TRP A 63 2.86 -7.91 7.78
C TRP A 63 4.03 -7.01 7.39
N MET A 64 3.87 -6.35 6.26
CA MET A 64 4.79 -5.33 5.75
C MET A 64 4.02 -4.08 5.38
N LEU A 65 4.71 -2.94 5.38
CA LEU A 65 4.16 -1.68 4.92
C LEU A 65 4.95 -1.21 3.70
N THR A 66 4.25 -0.89 2.63
CA THR A 66 4.83 -0.20 1.47
C THR A 66 4.28 1.21 1.44
N VAL A 67 5.15 2.20 1.30
CA VAL A 67 4.78 3.60 1.16
C VAL A 67 5.08 4.02 -0.26
N VAL A 68 4.05 4.46 -0.99
CA VAL A 68 4.14 4.78 -2.42
C VAL A 68 3.87 6.26 -2.61
N ASN A 69 4.75 6.95 -3.34
CA ASN A 69 4.52 8.27 -3.87
C ASN A 69 4.42 8.16 -5.40
N PRO A 70 3.21 8.05 -5.97
CA PRO A 70 3.04 7.93 -7.42
C PRO A 70 3.52 9.17 -8.18
N THR A 71 3.46 10.36 -7.56
CA THR A 71 3.87 11.61 -8.22
C THR A 71 5.37 11.72 -8.38
N GLU A 72 6.14 11.21 -7.42
CA GLU A 72 7.61 11.18 -7.49
C GLU A 72 8.15 9.86 -8.04
N GLU A 73 7.27 8.90 -8.38
CA GLU A 73 7.65 7.54 -8.80
C GLU A 73 8.55 6.82 -7.78
N VAL A 74 8.32 7.03 -6.48
CA VAL A 74 9.12 6.45 -5.39
C VAL A 74 8.32 5.45 -4.56
N VAL A 75 8.95 4.30 -4.27
CA VAL A 75 8.40 3.24 -3.43
C VAL A 75 9.35 2.91 -2.27
N TYR A 76 8.85 2.99 -1.04
CA TYR A 76 9.56 2.59 0.17
C TYR A 76 8.96 1.32 0.77
N PHE A 77 9.74 0.24 0.75
CA PHE A 77 9.38 -1.00 1.45
C PHE A 77 9.85 -0.93 2.91
N ARG A 78 8.95 -1.27 3.83
CA ARG A 78 9.21 -1.38 5.28
C ARG A 78 8.84 -2.79 5.74
N ASP A 79 9.88 -3.60 5.90
CA ASP A 79 9.81 -4.94 6.48
C ASP A 79 10.54 -4.92 7.83
N PRO A 80 9.85 -5.12 8.96
CA PRO A 80 10.47 -5.12 10.28
C PRO A 80 11.30 -6.38 10.57
N LEU A 81 11.21 -7.43 9.75
CA LEU A 81 12.05 -8.61 9.92
C LEU A 81 13.47 -8.34 9.43
N LYS A 82 14.45 -8.71 10.27
CA LYS A 82 15.89 -8.60 9.94
C LYS A 82 16.30 -9.46 8.73
N ARG A 83 15.51 -10.49 8.41
CA ARG A 83 15.69 -11.34 7.22
C ARG A 83 14.62 -10.95 6.22
N ARG A 84 15.03 -10.44 5.05
CA ARG A 84 14.11 -10.18 3.95
C ARG A 84 13.44 -11.49 3.56
N LEU A 85 12.12 -11.59 3.77
CA LEU A 85 11.36 -12.64 3.14
C LEU A 85 11.42 -12.45 1.62
N ILE A 86 11.29 -13.54 0.85
CA ILE A 86 11.27 -13.48 -0.61
C ILE A 86 9.95 -12.83 -1.04
N THR A 87 9.90 -11.51 -1.03
CA THR A 87 8.73 -10.71 -1.44
C THR A 87 8.74 -10.40 -2.93
N GLY A 88 9.42 -11.21 -3.75
CA GLY A 88 9.68 -10.91 -5.16
C GLY A 88 8.40 -10.62 -5.95
N GLU A 89 7.34 -11.37 -5.67
CA GLU A 89 6.02 -11.16 -6.25
C GLU A 89 5.44 -9.79 -5.85
N TRP A 90 5.50 -9.42 -4.57
CA TRP A 90 4.95 -8.16 -4.08
C TRP A 90 5.63 -6.93 -4.69
N ARG A 91 6.96 -6.96 -4.83
CA ARG A 91 7.70 -5.89 -5.50
C ARG A 91 7.22 -5.69 -6.94
N THR A 92 7.05 -6.80 -7.67
CA THR A 92 6.53 -6.79 -9.05
C THR A 92 5.10 -6.26 -9.15
N ILE A 93 4.29 -6.40 -8.09
CA ILE A 93 2.91 -5.88 -8.05
C ILE A 93 2.90 -4.37 -7.83
N VAL A 94 3.80 -3.84 -7.01
CA VAL A 94 3.85 -2.40 -6.65
C VAL A 94 4.60 -1.58 -7.68
N ASP A 95 5.66 -2.14 -8.28
CA ASP A 95 6.50 -1.45 -9.28
C ASP A 95 5.88 -1.43 -10.69
N LYS A 96 4.63 -1.87 -10.85
CA LYS A 96 3.95 -2.05 -12.14
C LYS A 96 3.07 -0.88 -12.54
#